data_AF-A0AA50Q2Y3-F1
#
_entry.id   AF-A0AA50Q2Y3-F1
#
_cell.length_a   1.000
_cell.length_b   1.000
_cell.length_c   1.000
_cell.angle_alpha   90.00
_cell.angle_beta   90.00
_cell.angle_gamma   90.00
#
_symmetry.space_group_name_H-M   'P 1'
#
loop_
_entity.id
_entity.type
_entity.pdbx_description
1 polymer ?
#
loop_
_entity_poly.entity_id
_entity_poly.type
_entity_poly.pdbx_seq_one_letter_code
_entity_poly.pdbx_strand_id
1 'polypeptide(L)' 'VYNVTAHALGVIVNKRVRGRIIPKRINIRIEHVKHSKCREDFLKRVKENERLLKEAKASGKKVNLKRQPQPP' A
#
# COMPACT_ATOMS: atom_id res chain seq x y z
N VAL A 1 -1.72 -8.85 6.59
CA VAL A 1 -2.12 -9.51 7.85
C VAL A 1 -3.37 -10.31 7.57
N TYR A 2 -3.46 -11.57 8.01
CA TYR A 2 -4.63 -12.43 7.75
C TYR A 2 -5.37 -12.83 9.03
N ASN A 3 -4.68 -12.83 10.18
CA ASN A 3 -5.26 -13.13 11.48
C ASN A 3 -4.59 -12.27 12.56
N VAL A 4 -5.29 -12.05 13.67
CA VAL A 4 -4.81 -11.31 14.84
C VAL A 4 -5.10 -12.16 16.08
N THR A 5 -4.10 -12.35 16.93
CA THR A 5 -4.25 -13.02 18.22
C THR A 5 -3.80 -12.08 19.34
N ALA A 6 -3.99 -12.47 20.61
CA ALA A 6 -3.74 -11.60 21.77
C ALA A 6 -2.33 -10.98 21.80
N HIS A 7 -1.30 -11.72 21.40
CA HIS A 7 0.10 -11.27 21.44
C HIS A 7 0.82 -11.34 20.09
N ALA A 8 0.17 -11.81 19.04
CA ALA A 8 0.80 -12.06 17.76
C ALA A 8 -0.11 -11.73 16.57
N LEU A 9 0.51 -11.63 15.40
CA LEU A 9 -0.13 -11.38 14.13
C LEU A 9 0.16 -12.53 13.17
N GLY A 10 -0.88 -13.01 12.50
CA GLY A 10 -0.76 -13.89 11.35
C GLY A 10 -0.45 -13.06 10.10
N VAL A 11 0.72 -13.27 9.51
CA VAL A 11 1.14 -12.62 8.27
C VAL A 11 1.34 -13.66 7.16
N ILE A 12 0.93 -13.32 5.95
CA ILE A 12 1.21 -14.12 4.74
C ILE A 12 2.44 -13.51 4.07
N VAL A 13 3.47 -14.34 3.86
CA VAL A 13 4.67 -13.96 3.11
C VAL A 13 4.78 -14.87 1.90
N ASN A 14 4.97 -14.27 0.73
CA ASN A 14 5.22 -15.01 -0.50
C ASN A 14 6.69 -15.42 -0.54
N LYS A 15 6.97 -16.71 -0.35
CA LYS A 15 8.33 -17.26 -0.43
C LYS A 15 8.54 -17.94 -1.76
N ARG A 16 9.60 -17.57 -2.47
CA ARG A 16 10.07 -18.30 -3.65
C ARG A 16 10.69 -19.62 -3.21
N VAL A 17 10.22 -20.73 -3.77
CA VAL A 17 10.75 -22.08 -3.55
C VAL A 17 10.97 -22.71 -4.93
N ARG A 18 12.24 -22.82 -5.33
CA ARG A 18 12.63 -23.25 -6.69
C ARG A 18 11.95 -22.37 -7.76
N GLY A 19 11.16 -22.98 -8.64
CA GLY A 19 10.47 -22.32 -9.76
C GLY A 19 9.10 -21.71 -9.45
N ARG A 20 8.62 -21.77 -8.20
CA ARG A 20 7.29 -21.25 -7.85
C ARG A 20 7.31 -20.34 -6.62
N ILE A 21 6.33 -19.45 -6.54
CA ILE A 21 6.08 -18.58 -5.39
C ILE A 21 4.96 -19.22 -4.57
N ILE A 22 5.24 -19.53 -3.30
CA ILE A 22 4.30 -20.19 -2.41
C ILE A 22 3.95 -19.22 -1.27
N PRO A 23 2.66 -18.96 -1.00
CA PRO A 23 2.26 -18.20 0.17
C PRO A 23 2.51 -19.02 1.44
N LYS A 24 3.23 -18.45 2.40
CA LYS A 24 3.49 -19.03 3.70
C LYS A 24 2.79 -18.19 4.77
N ARG A 25 2.05 -18.86 5.66
CA ARG A 25 1.43 -18.25 6.84
C ARG A 25 2.39 -18.35 8.00
N ILE A 26 2.74 -17.22 8.60
CA ILE A 26 3.69 -17.12 9.71
C ILE A 26 3.00 -16.35 10.83
N ASN A 27 3.18 -16.82 12.07
CA ASN A 27 2.73 -16.12 13.26
C ASN A 27 3.93 -15.38 13.87
N ILE A 28 3.81 -14.06 13.99
CA ILE A 28 4.90 -13.17 14.40
C ILE A 28 4.38 -12.35 15.57
N ARG A 29 5.17 -12.20 16.63
CA ARG A 29 4.78 -11.35 17.75
C ARG A 29 4.84 -9.86 17.38
N ILE A 30 4.07 -9.03 18.08
CA ILE A 30 3.87 -7.61 17.74
C ILE A 30 5.18 -6.80 17.78
N GLU A 31 6.12 -7.18 18.64
CA GLU A 31 7.43 -6.52 18.81
C GLU A 31 8.29 -6.58 17.55
N HIS A 32 8.10 -7.61 16.72
CA HIS A 32 8.86 -7.82 15.49
C HIS A 32 8.17 -7.24 14.26
N VAL A 33 7.01 -6.60 14.41
CA VAL A 33 6.22 -6.06 13.30
C VAL A 33 6.21 -4.54 13.36
N LYS A 34 6.47 -3.91 12.20
CA LYS A 34 6.33 -2.47 12.01
C LYS A 34 5.43 -2.19 10.80
N HIS A 35 4.67 -1.11 10.85
CA HIS A 35 3.81 -0.70 9.75
C HIS A 35 4.65 -0.20 8.55
N SER A 36 4.21 -0.54 7.34
CA SER A 36 4.90 -0.14 6.11
C SER A 36 4.51 1.30 5.70
N LYS A 37 5.51 2.17 5.62
CA LYS A 37 5.34 3.57 5.16
C LYS A 37 4.92 3.68 3.70
N CYS A 38 5.29 2.72 2.85
CA CYS A 38 4.93 2.72 1.44
C CYS A 38 3.41 2.76 1.21
N ARG A 39 2.64 2.08 2.08
CA ARG A 39 1.17 2.11 2.01
C ARG A 39 0.62 3.44 2.49
N GLU A 40 1.22 4.04 3.51
CA GLU A 40 0.84 5.35 4.03
C GLU A 40 1.02 6.43 2.95
N ASP A 41 2.17 6.45 2.27
CA ASP A 41 2.45 7.37 1.17
C ASP A 41 1.49 7.18 0.00
N PHE A 42 1.15 5.93 -0.32
CA PHE A 42 0.14 5.63 -1.31
C PHE A 42 -1.23 6.21 -0.93
N LEU A 43 -1.66 6.04 0.32
CA LEU A 43 -2.94 6.57 0.81
C LEU A 43 -2.97 8.09 0.84
N LYS A 44 -1.87 8.74 1.25
CA LYS A 44 -1.73 10.20 1.18
C LYS A 44 -1.93 10.70 -0.25
N ARG A 45 -1.30 10.04 -1.22
CA ARG A 45 -1.47 10.37 -2.65
C ARG A 45 -2.89 10.15 -3.16
N VAL A 46 -3.59 9.10 -2.71
CA VAL A 46 -5.00 8.88 -3.08
C VAL A 46 -5.88 10.03 -2.59
N LYS A 47 -5.68 10.48 -1.34
CA LYS A 47 -6.43 11.60 -0.77
C LYS A 47 -6.14 12.92 -1.51
N GLU A 48 -4.87 13.17 -1.83
CA GLU A 48 -4.46 14.36 -2.59
C GLU A 48 -5.09 14.39 -3.98
N ASN A 49 -5.05 13.27 -4.69
CA ASN A 49 -5.66 13.15 -6.00
C ASN A 49 -7.18 13.38 -5.96
N GLU A 50 -7.85 12.89 -4.91
CA GLU A 50 -9.29 13.10 -4.74
C GLU A 50 -9.63 14.58 -4.50
N ARG A 51 -8.80 15.29 -3.72
CA ARG A 51 -8.93 16.74 -3.52
C ARG A 51 -8.79 17.50 -4.83
N LEU A 52 -7.71 17.25 -5.58
CA LEU A 52 -7.46 17.89 -6.87
C LEU A 52 -8.57 17.59 -7.88
N LEU A 53 -9.12 16.37 -7.87
CA LEU A 53 -10.25 16.02 -8.72
C LEU A 53 -11.52 16.82 -8.38
N LYS A 54 -11.81 17.03 -7.10
CA LYS A 54 -12.97 17.83 -6.66
C LYS A 54 -12.80 19.30 -7.05
N GLU A 55 -11.61 19.87 -6.87
CA GLU A 55 -11.28 21.24 -7.27
C GLU A 55 -11.32 21.42 -8.81
N ALA A 56 -10.82 20.45 -9.56
CA ALA A 56 -10.85 20.41 -11.02
C ALA A 56 -12.30 20.39 -11.54
N LYS A 57 -13.16 19.58 -10.92
CA LYS A 57 -14.59 19.52 -11.25
C LYS A 57 -15.30 20.85 -10.94
N ALA A 58 -15.02 21.47 -9.79
CA ALA A 58 -15.60 22.76 -9.42
C ALA A 58 -15.14 23.91 -10.35
N SER A 59 -13.88 23.88 -10.79
CA SER A 59 -13.31 24.89 -11.68
C SER A 59 -13.51 24.62 -13.18
N GLY A 60 -14.08 23.47 -13.55
CA GLY A 60 -14.27 23.04 -14.94
C GLY A 60 -12.97 22.72 -15.70
N LYS A 61 -11.82 22.64 -15.01
CA LYS A 61 -10.50 22.37 -15.61
C LYS A 61 -10.21 20.88 -15.67
N LYS A 62 -9.52 20.43 -16.72
CA LYS A 62 -9.01 19.06 -16.80
C LYS A 62 -7.65 18.98 -16.10
N VAL A 63 -7.52 18.05 -15.15
CA VAL A 63 -6.27 17.80 -14.41
C VAL A 63 -5.77 16.37 -14.69
N ASN A 64 -4.48 16.22 -14.94
CA ASN A 64 -3.85 14.91 -15.08
C ASN A 64 -3.34 14.42 -13.72
N LEU A 65 -3.96 13.36 -13.18
CA LEU A 65 -3.65 12.80 -11.85
C LEU A 65 -2.63 11.64 -11.89
N LYS A 66 -2.15 11.28 -13.09
CA LYS A 66 -1.16 10.21 -13.27
C LYS A 66 0.24 10.73 -12.97
N ARG A 67 1.06 9.89 -12.32
CA ARG A 67 2.49 10.16 -12.13
C ARG A 67 3.19 10.19 -13.49
N GLN A 68 4.08 11.15 -13.69
CA GLN A 68 4.92 11.25 -14.88
C GLN A 68 6.34 10.78 -14.55
N PRO A 69 7.03 10.11 -15.50
CA PRO A 69 8.45 9.85 -15.38
C PRO A 69 9.26 11.15 -15.51
N GLN A 70 10.55 11.08 -15.20
CA GLN A 70 11.47 12.18 -15.46
C GLN A 70 11.61 12.39 -16.98
N PRO A 71 11.53 13.63 -17.49
CA PRO A 71 11.76 13.92 -18.91
C PRO A 71 13.24 13.67 -19.28
N PRO A 72 13.55 13.43 -20.57
CA PRO A 72 14.91 13.22 -21.06
C PRO A 72 15.82 14.42 -20.84
#